data_AF-A0A7S2P8E0-F1
#
_entry.id   AF-A0A7S2P8E0-F1
#
_cell.length_a   1.000
_cell.length_b   1.000
_cell.length_c   1.000
_cell.angle_alpha   90.00
_cell.angle_beta   90.00
_cell.angle_gamma   90.00
#
_symmetry.space_group_name_H-M   'P 1'
#
loop_
_entity.id
_entity.type
_entity.pdbx_description
1 polymer ?
#
loop_
_entity_poly.entity_id
_entity_poly.type
_entity_poly.pdbx_seq_one_letter_code
_entity_poly.pdbx_strand_id
1 'polypeptide(L)'
;DEEALLPVSFLLAAYSLALNAGTDDRLHLLFRVMKEEEDSAHKSGSDSSISSSFDSFATSDAIVDAGNSNIAARGGKNRESVLEDTVVRMISHLQNTCQLPPETQSIDIRDEKYPIQQYKRATARELMQRSREAAVKDKVHIGETFSFDEFRALLCSPTICAWGECYSKKRK
;
A
#
# COMPACT_ATOMS: atom_id res chain seq x y z
N ASP A 1 10.43 9.94 28.50
CA ASP A 1 9.42 8.95 28.10
C ASP A 1 8.45 9.59 27.12
N GLU A 2 8.79 9.57 25.82
CA GLU A 2 7.84 9.90 24.76
C GLU A 2 6.97 8.65 24.55
N GLU A 3 5.69 8.72 24.94
CA GLU A 3 4.73 7.67 24.60
C GLU A 3 4.58 7.64 23.08
N ALA A 4 5.23 6.67 22.43
CA ALA A 4 5.07 6.45 21.00
C ALA A 4 3.64 5.98 20.72
N LEU A 5 2.75 6.93 20.39
CA LEU A 5 1.37 6.64 19.98
C LEU A 5 1.41 5.86 18.67
N LEU A 6 0.83 4.65 18.68
CA LEU A 6 0.75 3.81 17.49
C LEU A 6 -0.29 4.36 16.50
N PRO A 7 -0.03 4.31 15.18
CA PRO A 7 -1.01 4.69 14.17
C PRO A 7 -2.30 3.87 14.27
N VAL A 8 -3.44 4.51 14.02
CA VAL A 8 -4.76 3.85 14.07
C VAL A 8 -4.83 2.70 13.08
N SER A 9 -4.33 2.88 11.85
CA SER A 9 -4.20 1.81 10.85
C SER A 9 -3.41 0.59 11.35
N PHE A 10 -2.36 0.79 12.16
CA PHE A 10 -1.63 -0.33 12.77
C PHE A 10 -2.46 -1.07 13.81
N LEU A 11 -3.11 -0.34 14.72
CA LEU A 11 -3.99 -0.93 15.75
C LEU A 11 -5.14 -1.70 15.10
N LEU A 12 -5.70 -1.15 14.02
CA LEU A 12 -6.80 -1.77 13.29
C LEU A 12 -6.35 -3.02 12.52
N ALA A 13 -5.17 -2.98 11.91
CA ALA A 13 -4.56 -4.18 11.34
C ALA A 13 -4.37 -5.25 12.43
N ALA A 14 -3.86 -4.90 13.60
CA ALA A 14 -3.76 -5.86 14.70
C ALA A 14 -5.13 -6.39 15.13
N TYR A 15 -6.14 -5.50 15.22
CA TYR A 15 -7.50 -5.88 15.60
C TYR A 15 -8.20 -6.77 14.56
N SER A 16 -7.89 -6.63 13.26
CA SER A 16 -8.48 -7.48 12.22
C SER A 16 -8.16 -8.96 12.38
N LEU A 17 -7.12 -9.31 13.16
CA LEU A 17 -6.86 -10.70 13.58
C LEU A 17 -7.91 -11.23 14.56
N ALA A 18 -8.33 -10.40 15.51
CA ALA A 18 -9.23 -10.77 16.59
C ALA A 18 -10.70 -10.76 16.14
N LEU A 19 -11.00 -10.11 15.02
CA LEU A 19 -12.33 -10.13 14.43
C LEU A 19 -12.68 -11.53 13.93
N ASN A 20 -13.71 -12.15 14.53
CA ASN A 20 -14.37 -13.33 13.96
C ASN A 20 -15.26 -12.94 12.76
N ALA A 21 -14.72 -12.17 11.83
CA ALA A 21 -15.36 -11.67 10.62
C ALA A 21 -14.71 -12.29 9.38
N GLY A 22 -15.45 -12.33 8.28
CA GLY A 22 -14.92 -12.82 7.00
C GLY A 22 -13.79 -11.93 6.49
N THR A 23 -12.95 -12.48 5.63
CA THR A 23 -11.83 -11.74 5.02
C THR A 23 -12.31 -10.49 4.29
N ASP A 24 -13.47 -10.54 3.64
CA ASP A 24 -14.03 -9.39 2.95
C ASP A 24 -14.37 -8.23 3.89
N ASP A 25 -14.95 -8.54 5.06
CA ASP A 25 -15.29 -7.54 6.07
C ASP A 25 -14.03 -6.88 6.63
N ARG A 26 -12.98 -7.68 6.86
CA ARG A 26 -11.66 -7.19 7.30
C ARG A 26 -11.06 -6.26 6.25
N LEU A 27 -11.11 -6.64 4.97
CA LEU A 27 -10.62 -5.81 3.87
C LEU A 27 -11.38 -4.49 3.76
N HIS A 28 -12.70 -4.51 3.87
CA HIS A 28 -13.52 -3.30 3.87
C HIS A 28 -13.15 -2.35 5.02
N LEU A 29 -12.91 -2.90 6.20
CA LEU A 29 -12.53 -2.15 7.38
C LEU A 29 -11.14 -1.51 7.23
N LEU A 30 -10.14 -2.26 6.74
CA LEU A 30 -8.82 -1.72 6.45
C LEU A 30 -8.87 -0.63 5.38
N PHE A 31 -9.61 -0.86 4.30
CA PHE A 31 -9.75 0.07 3.20
C PHE A 31 -10.43 1.38 3.62
N ARG A 32 -11.49 1.28 4.43
CA ARG A 32 -12.17 2.45 5.01
C ARG A 32 -11.21 3.30 5.84
N VAL A 33 -10.42 2.69 6.71
CA VAL A 33 -9.50 3.45 7.57
C VAL A 33 -8.37 4.09 6.80
N MET A 34 -7.80 3.41 5.79
CA MET A 34 -6.82 4.03 4.89
C MET A 34 -7.37 5.31 4.25
N LYS A 35 -8.63 5.27 3.80
CA LYS A 35 -9.29 6.42 3.20
C LYS A 35 -9.52 7.55 4.22
N GLU A 36 -9.99 7.22 5.42
CA GLU A 36 -10.19 8.20 6.48
C GLU A 36 -8.86 8.88 6.88
N GLU A 37 -7.75 8.15 6.88
CA GLU A 37 -6.41 8.70 7.13
C GLU A 37 -5.97 9.66 6.01
N GLU A 38 -6.20 9.33 4.73
CA GLU A 38 -5.90 10.20 3.59
C GLU A 38 -6.77 11.46 3.58
N ASP A 39 -8.07 11.32 3.82
CA ASP A 39 -9.01 12.43 3.91
C ASP A 39 -8.64 13.38 5.08
N SER A 40 -8.12 12.84 6.18
CA SER A 40 -7.67 13.61 7.34
C SER A 40 -6.34 14.32 7.08
N ALA A 41 -5.42 13.69 6.34
CA ALA A 41 -4.16 14.31 5.92
C ALA A 41 -4.38 15.46 4.92
N HIS A 42 -5.38 15.35 4.04
CA HIS A 42 -5.72 16.42 3.11
C HIS A 42 -6.40 17.62 3.78
N LYS A 43 -7.18 17.42 4.86
CA LYS A 43 -7.84 18.51 5.59
C LYS A 43 -6.89 19.31 6.49
N SER A 44 -5.78 18.72 6.92
CA SER A 44 -4.77 19.43 7.73
C SER A 44 -3.76 20.22 6.89
N GLY A 45 -3.77 20.06 5.56
CA GLY A 45 -2.86 20.74 4.63
C GLY A 45 -3.30 22.14 4.15
N SER A 46 -4.48 22.65 4.54
CA SER A 46 -5.00 23.93 4.04
C SER A 46 -4.73 25.15 4.92
N ASP A 47 -4.14 25.01 6.11
CA ASP A 47 -3.79 26.16 6.98
C ASP A 47 -2.54 25.86 7.83
N SER A 48 -1.35 25.92 7.23
CA SER A 48 -0.12 26.34 7.94
C SER A 48 1.09 26.32 7.00
N SER A 49 1.38 27.48 6.40
CA SER A 49 2.70 27.80 5.86
C SER A 49 3.64 28.09 7.02
N ILE A 50 4.44 27.13 7.51
CA ILE A 50 5.71 27.42 8.21
C ILE A 50 6.74 26.36 7.84
N SER A 51 7.88 26.86 7.35
CA SER A 51 9.09 26.17 6.93
C SER A 51 9.78 25.37 8.04
N SER A 52 10.31 24.19 7.69
CA SER A 52 11.56 23.71 8.28
C SER A 52 12.45 23.10 7.19
N SER A 53 13.50 23.84 6.90
CA SER A 53 14.60 23.53 5.98
C SER A 53 15.34 22.23 6.35
N PHE A 54 15.66 21.44 5.33
CA PHE A 54 16.89 20.64 5.29
C PHE A 54 17.40 20.60 3.84
N ASP A 55 18.63 21.11 3.66
CA ASP A 55 19.39 21.27 2.41
C ASP A 55 19.47 19.99 1.56
N SER A 56 19.18 20.04 0.25
CA SER A 56 19.99 20.52 -0.89
C SER A 56 20.81 19.40 -1.55
N PHE A 57 20.45 19.06 -2.79
CA PHE A 57 21.39 18.57 -3.81
C PHE A 57 20.90 19.03 -5.19
N ALA A 58 21.70 19.86 -5.84
CA ALA A 58 21.41 20.49 -7.13
C ALA A 58 21.81 19.60 -8.31
N THR A 59 21.03 19.60 -9.40
CA THR A 59 21.49 20.08 -10.71
C THR A 59 20.35 20.23 -11.72
N SER A 60 20.32 21.41 -12.37
CA SER A 60 19.88 21.85 -13.71
C SER A 60 19.06 20.90 -14.60
N ASP A 61 18.10 21.30 -15.45
CA ASP A 61 17.90 22.55 -16.19
C ASP A 61 16.50 22.52 -16.87
N ALA A 62 16.05 23.68 -17.36
CA ALA A 62 15.03 23.92 -18.39
C ALA A 62 13.60 24.38 -17.98
N ILE A 63 13.34 25.59 -18.47
CA ILE A 63 12.15 26.45 -18.48
C ILE A 63 11.09 25.91 -19.46
N VAL A 64 9.79 26.00 -19.12
CA VAL A 64 8.75 26.59 -19.99
C VAL A 64 7.48 26.97 -19.22
N ASP A 65 7.09 28.22 -19.46
CA ASP A 65 5.84 28.92 -19.21
C ASP A 65 4.64 28.29 -19.94
N ALA A 66 3.45 28.31 -19.34
CA ALA A 66 2.17 28.68 -19.98
C ALA A 66 0.95 28.19 -19.18
N GLY A 67 -0.02 29.10 -19.01
CA GLY A 67 -1.41 28.76 -19.37
C GLY A 67 -2.37 28.43 -18.24
N ASN A 68 -2.91 29.49 -17.65
CA ASN A 68 -4.23 29.56 -17.05
C ASN A 68 -5.29 28.76 -17.85
N SER A 69 -6.03 27.87 -17.20
CA SER A 69 -7.26 27.28 -17.76
C SER A 69 -8.24 26.92 -16.65
N ASN A 70 -9.20 27.83 -16.45
CA ASN A 70 -10.45 27.53 -15.77
C ASN A 70 -11.19 26.45 -16.56
N ILE A 71 -11.32 25.25 -15.99
CA ILE A 71 -12.30 24.25 -16.44
C ILE A 71 -13.28 24.03 -15.29
N ALA A 72 -14.43 24.69 -15.42
CA ALA A 72 -15.62 24.32 -14.68
C ALA A 72 -16.08 22.92 -15.11
N ALA A 73 -16.07 21.96 -14.19
CA ALA A 73 -16.82 20.72 -14.28
C ALA A 73 -17.24 20.32 -12.85
N ARG A 74 -18.45 20.70 -12.42
CA ARG A 74 -19.65 19.83 -12.41
C ARG A 74 -19.36 18.50 -11.72
N GLY A 75 -19.90 18.36 -10.51
CA GLY A 75 -19.74 17.18 -9.66
C GLY A 75 -20.21 15.86 -10.30
N GLY A 76 -19.58 14.77 -9.85
CA GLY A 76 -19.94 13.40 -10.21
C GLY A 76 -19.00 12.38 -9.55
N LYS A 77 -19.44 11.82 -8.41
CA LYS A 77 -18.88 10.66 -7.67
C LYS A 77 -17.36 10.67 -7.46
N ASN A 78 -16.91 11.07 -6.26
CA ASN A 78 -15.57 10.71 -5.79
C ASN A 78 -15.42 9.19 -5.91
N ARG A 79 -14.63 8.73 -6.87
CA ARG A 79 -14.25 7.33 -7.00
C ARG A 79 -13.42 7.02 -5.76
N GLU A 80 -14.03 6.26 -4.88
CA GLU A 80 -13.47 5.84 -3.60
C GLU A 80 -12.20 5.01 -3.87
N SER A 81 -11.05 5.66 -3.76
CA SER A 81 -9.73 5.11 -4.08
C SER A 81 -8.70 5.61 -3.07
N VAL A 82 -7.63 4.84 -2.89
CA VAL A 82 -6.51 5.14 -1.99
C VAL A 82 -5.20 5.15 -2.74
N LEU A 83 -4.21 5.91 -2.26
CA LEU A 83 -2.89 6.00 -2.88
C LEU A 83 -2.04 4.76 -2.61
N GLU A 84 -1.12 4.44 -3.52
CA GLU A 84 -0.18 3.34 -3.37
C GLU A 84 0.62 3.40 -2.07
N ASP A 85 1.13 4.57 -1.70
CA ASP A 85 1.94 4.71 -0.48
C ASP A 85 1.14 4.35 0.79
N THR A 86 -0.17 4.59 0.80
CA THR A 86 -1.05 4.17 1.89
C THR A 86 -1.25 2.66 1.90
N VAL A 87 -1.41 2.04 0.72
CA VAL A 87 -1.46 0.57 0.59
C VAL A 87 -0.14 -0.07 1.04
N VAL A 88 1.01 0.50 0.67
CA VAL A 88 2.34 0.05 1.10
C VAL A 88 2.47 0.09 2.62
N ARG A 89 2.03 1.19 3.26
CA ARG A 89 2.01 1.30 4.72
C ARG A 89 1.12 0.22 5.35
N MET A 90 -0.06 0.00 4.81
CA MET A 90 -0.96 -1.05 5.28
C MET A 90 -0.34 -2.45 5.14
N ILE A 91 0.29 -2.77 4.00
CA ILE A 91 1.01 -4.04 3.83
C ILE A 91 2.12 -4.18 4.87
N SER A 92 2.86 -3.12 5.18
CA SER A 92 3.87 -3.14 6.24
C SER A 92 3.24 -3.44 7.62
N HIS A 93 2.07 -2.88 7.93
CA HIS A 93 1.34 -3.22 9.14
C HIS A 93 0.92 -4.70 9.17
N LEU A 94 0.41 -5.23 8.05
CA LEU A 94 0.08 -6.65 7.91
C LEU A 94 1.30 -7.55 8.12
N GLN A 95 2.48 -7.16 7.62
CA GLN A 95 3.73 -7.87 7.86
C GLN A 95 4.12 -7.86 9.34
N ASN A 96 4.06 -6.69 9.98
CA ASN A 96 4.46 -6.53 11.38
C ASN A 96 3.51 -7.22 12.36
N THR A 97 2.26 -7.42 11.94
CA THR A 97 1.23 -8.15 12.70
C THR A 97 1.10 -9.62 12.28
N CYS A 98 2.03 -10.14 11.48
CA CYS A 98 2.07 -11.55 11.05
C CYS A 98 0.81 -12.02 10.30
N GLN A 99 0.16 -11.12 9.57
CA GLN A 99 -1.06 -11.42 8.78
C GLN A 99 -0.77 -11.95 7.38
N LEU A 100 0.50 -11.96 6.97
CA LEU A 100 0.94 -12.54 5.70
C LEU A 100 1.69 -13.87 5.97
N PRO A 101 1.51 -14.90 5.13
CA PRO A 101 2.30 -16.12 5.20
C PRO A 101 3.81 -15.85 5.07
N PRO A 102 4.70 -16.56 5.78
CA PRO A 102 6.15 -16.31 5.71
C PRO A 102 6.75 -16.51 4.31
N GLU A 103 6.25 -17.49 3.58
CA GLU A 103 6.70 -17.96 2.28
C GLU A 103 6.40 -16.95 1.16
N THR A 104 5.30 -16.21 1.25
CA THR A 104 5.02 -15.12 0.31
C THR A 104 5.93 -13.91 0.54
N GLN A 105 6.47 -13.79 1.75
CA GLN A 105 7.39 -12.73 2.15
C GLN A 105 8.85 -13.07 1.89
N SER A 106 9.19 -14.24 1.38
CA SER A 106 10.58 -14.63 1.13
C SER A 106 10.99 -14.27 -0.30
N ILE A 107 12.10 -13.55 -0.44
CA ILE A 107 12.68 -13.17 -1.74
C ILE A 107 14.17 -13.53 -1.79
N ASP A 108 14.60 -13.95 -2.97
CA ASP A 108 15.98 -14.30 -3.26
C ASP A 108 16.86 -13.06 -3.16
N ILE A 109 18.00 -13.17 -2.48
CA ILE A 109 19.05 -12.16 -2.55
C ILE A 109 19.70 -12.32 -3.93
N ARG A 110 19.53 -11.30 -4.78
CA ARG A 110 20.11 -11.30 -6.13
C ARG A 110 21.63 -11.42 -6.00
N ASP A 111 22.21 -12.27 -6.87
CA ASP A 111 23.64 -12.52 -7.00
C ASP A 111 24.30 -13.49 -5.99
N GLU A 112 23.55 -14.02 -5.02
CA GLU A 112 24.05 -15.00 -4.03
C GLU A 112 23.44 -16.40 -4.23
N LYS A 113 23.72 -17.01 -5.39
CA LYS A 113 23.19 -18.35 -5.74
C LYS A 113 24.09 -19.52 -5.31
N TYR A 114 25.39 -19.27 -5.09
CA TYR A 114 26.39 -20.31 -4.79
C TYR A 114 27.14 -19.99 -3.49
N PRO A 115 27.37 -20.96 -2.57
CA PRO A 115 27.03 -22.38 -2.66
C PRO A 115 25.57 -22.72 -2.26
N ILE A 116 24.84 -21.82 -1.62
CA ILE A 116 23.43 -21.97 -1.23
C ILE A 116 22.72 -20.66 -1.56
N GLN A 117 21.51 -20.75 -2.13
CA GLN A 117 20.66 -19.58 -2.37
C GLN A 117 20.30 -18.92 -1.05
N GLN A 118 20.61 -17.63 -0.92
CA GLN A 118 20.20 -16.84 0.23
C GLN A 118 18.84 -16.16 0.00
N TYR A 119 18.10 -16.00 1.08
CA TYR A 119 16.78 -15.39 1.09
C TYR A 119 16.73 -14.30 2.16
N LYS A 120 15.95 -13.25 1.87
CA LYS A 120 15.59 -12.22 2.84
C LYS A 120 14.08 -12.06 2.91
N ARG A 121 13.62 -11.45 4.00
CA ARG A 121 12.24 -10.99 4.11
C ARG A 121 12.03 -9.78 3.21
N ALA A 122 11.03 -9.84 2.34
CA ALA A 122 10.62 -8.75 1.48
C ALA A 122 10.04 -7.59 2.28
N THR A 123 10.36 -6.38 1.89
CA THR A 123 9.68 -5.16 2.32
C THR A 123 8.31 -5.04 1.63
N ALA A 124 7.42 -4.22 2.18
CA ALA A 124 6.13 -3.93 1.55
C ALA A 124 6.25 -3.41 0.12
N ARG A 125 7.26 -2.57 -0.18
CA ARG A 125 7.54 -2.09 -1.54
C ARG A 125 8.01 -3.20 -2.48
N GLU A 126 8.86 -4.12 -2.00
CA GLU A 126 9.28 -5.28 -2.80
C GLU A 126 8.09 -6.21 -3.11
N LEU A 127 7.15 -6.39 -2.16
CA LEU A 127 5.92 -7.14 -2.40
C LEU A 127 5.01 -6.45 -3.43
N MET A 128 4.87 -5.12 -3.36
CA MET A 128 4.14 -4.35 -4.37
C MET A 128 4.77 -4.47 -5.75
N GLN A 129 6.09 -4.37 -5.83
CA GLN A 129 6.83 -4.55 -7.07
C GLN A 129 6.62 -5.95 -7.68
N ARG A 130 6.68 -7.01 -6.86
CA ARG A 130 6.37 -8.38 -7.32
C ARG A 130 4.93 -8.51 -7.82
N SER A 131 3.97 -7.86 -7.17
CA SER A 131 2.58 -7.82 -7.63
C SER A 131 2.46 -7.12 -8.99
N ARG A 132 3.20 -6.04 -9.24
CA ARG A 132 3.27 -5.37 -10.54
C ARG A 132 3.86 -6.26 -11.61
N GLU A 133 4.98 -6.93 -11.32
CA GLU A 133 5.62 -7.88 -12.25
C GLU A 133 4.68 -9.05 -12.61
N ALA A 134 3.95 -9.58 -11.63
CA ALA A 134 2.94 -10.60 -11.85
C ALA A 134 1.78 -10.08 -12.72
N ALA A 135 1.29 -8.87 -12.46
CA ALA A 135 0.23 -8.26 -13.24
C ALA A 135 0.64 -8.01 -14.70
N VAL A 136 1.87 -7.57 -14.96
CA VAL A 136 2.43 -7.42 -16.32
C VAL A 136 2.40 -8.75 -17.07
N LYS A 137 2.77 -9.85 -16.41
CA LYS A 137 2.70 -11.19 -16.99
C LYS A 137 1.26 -11.59 -17.37
N ASP A 138 0.30 -11.19 -16.55
CA ASP A 138 -1.13 -11.47 -16.74
C ASP A 138 -1.82 -10.41 -17.63
N LYS A 139 -1.08 -9.44 -18.17
CA LYS A 139 -1.58 -8.30 -18.96
C LYS A 139 -2.58 -7.41 -18.22
N VAL A 140 -2.48 -7.38 -16.89
CA VAL A 140 -3.24 -6.51 -16.00
C VAL A 140 -2.35 -5.34 -15.60
N HIS A 141 -2.89 -4.12 -15.59
CA HIS A 141 -2.17 -2.93 -15.14
C HIS A 141 -2.56 -2.63 -13.69
N ILE A 142 -1.56 -2.43 -12.83
CA ILE A 142 -1.75 -1.90 -11.47
C ILE A 142 -1.39 -0.42 -11.52
N GLY A 143 -2.36 0.46 -11.23
CA GLY A 143 -2.16 1.90 -11.21
C GLY A 143 -1.41 2.40 -9.97
N GLU A 144 -1.42 3.73 -9.77
CA GLU A 144 -0.91 4.41 -8.57
C GLU A 144 -2.00 4.59 -7.50
N THR A 145 -3.26 4.44 -7.88
CA THR A 145 -4.43 4.51 -7.00
C THR A 145 -5.19 3.19 -7.03
N PHE A 146 -5.77 2.80 -5.90
CA PHE A 146 -6.47 1.54 -5.73
C PHE A 146 -7.91 1.78 -5.31
N SER A 147 -8.85 1.33 -6.13
CA SER A 147 -10.22 1.07 -5.70
C SER A 147 -10.28 -0.10 -4.72
N PHE A 148 -11.42 -0.28 -4.05
CA PHE A 148 -11.61 -1.41 -3.13
C PHE A 148 -11.38 -2.77 -3.82
N ASP A 149 -11.90 -2.94 -5.03
CA ASP A 149 -11.77 -4.21 -5.76
C ASP A 149 -10.31 -4.50 -6.14
N GLU A 150 -9.55 -3.46 -6.53
CA GLU A 150 -8.12 -3.58 -6.83
C GLU A 150 -7.31 -3.89 -5.56
N PHE A 151 -7.63 -3.22 -4.45
CA PHE A 151 -7.03 -3.49 -3.14
C PHE A 151 -7.31 -4.93 -2.66
N ARG A 152 -8.55 -5.39 -2.80
CA ARG A 152 -8.95 -6.76 -2.49
C ARG A 152 -8.22 -7.77 -3.37
N ALA A 153 -8.19 -7.53 -4.68
CA ALA A 153 -7.49 -8.39 -5.63
C ALA A 153 -6.00 -8.47 -5.31
N LEU A 154 -5.38 -7.35 -4.95
CA LEU A 154 -3.99 -7.24 -4.53
C LEU A 154 -3.71 -8.04 -3.25
N LEU A 155 -4.47 -7.83 -2.17
CA LEU A 155 -4.22 -8.52 -0.90
C LEU A 155 -4.53 -10.02 -0.96
N CYS A 156 -5.50 -10.43 -1.76
CA CYS A 156 -5.83 -11.85 -1.97
C CYS A 156 -5.01 -12.52 -3.09
N SER A 157 -4.06 -11.80 -3.69
CA SER A 157 -3.18 -12.32 -4.73
C SER A 157 -2.18 -13.35 -4.18
N PRO A 158 -1.58 -14.21 -5.03
CA PRO A 158 -0.51 -15.11 -4.61
C PRO A 158 0.77 -14.42 -4.11
N THR A 159 0.98 -13.14 -4.44
CA THR A 159 2.19 -12.39 -4.06
C THR A 159 2.11 -11.85 -2.64
N ILE A 160 0.94 -11.40 -2.18
CA ILE A 160 0.76 -10.87 -0.81
C ILE A 160 0.07 -11.89 0.09
N CYS A 161 -1.06 -12.43 -0.36
CA CYS A 161 -1.82 -13.50 0.31
C CYS A 161 -2.20 -13.20 1.77
N ALA A 162 -2.87 -12.08 2.02
CA ALA A 162 -3.37 -11.74 3.35
C ALA A 162 -4.24 -12.87 3.92
N TRP A 163 -4.01 -13.24 5.18
CA TRP A 163 -4.68 -14.33 5.91
C TRP A 163 -4.68 -15.70 5.22
N GLY A 164 -3.79 -15.93 4.25
CA GLY A 164 -3.72 -17.20 3.52
C GLY A 164 -4.79 -17.39 2.44
N GLU A 165 -5.51 -16.34 2.03
CA GLU A 165 -6.60 -16.42 1.03
C GLU A 165 -6.17 -17.04 -0.31
N CYS A 166 -4.89 -16.92 -0.68
CA CYS A 166 -4.36 -17.54 -1.89
C CYS A 166 -4.35 -19.07 -1.84
N TYR A 167 -4.40 -19.69 -0.66
CA TYR A 167 -4.43 -21.15 -0.50
C TYR A 167 -5.85 -21.72 -0.63
N SER A 168 -6.88 -20.93 -0.30
CA SER A 168 -8.28 -21.33 -0.40
C SER A 168 -8.68 -21.72 -1.83
N LYS A 169 -8.07 -21.11 -2.85
CA LYS A 169 -8.32 -21.41 -4.27
C LYS A 169 -7.60 -22.66 -4.79
N LYS A 170 -6.57 -23.16 -4.09
CA LYS A 170 -5.74 -24.31 -4.51
C LYS A 170 -6.27 -25.66 -4.01
N ARG A 171 -7.33 -25.69 -3.20
CA ARG A 171 -7.91 -26.92 -2.62
C ARG A 171 -9.11 -27.48 -3.41
N LYS A 172 -9.12 -27.34 -4.72
CA LYS A 172 -10.09 -27.99 -5.62
C LYS A 172 -9.37 -28.84 -6.65
#